data_AF-A0A8H5DP79-F1
#
_entry.id   AF-A0A8H5DP79-F1
#
_cell.length_a   1.000
_cell.length_b   1.000
_cell.length_c   1.000
_cell.angle_alpha   90.00
_cell.angle_beta   90.00
_cell.angle_gamma   90.00
#
_symmetry.space_group_name_H-M   'P 1'
#
loop_
_entity.id
_entity.type
_entity.pdbx_description
1 polymer ?
#
loop_
_entity_poly.entity_id
_entity_poly.type
_entity_poly.pdbx_seq_one_letter_code
_entity_poly.pdbx_strand_id
1 'polypeptide(L)'
;MTLLSLYIAQVRWVNPSNESLNGLQFAAKGHETLILVSLGDILLHQISYGLKRQDVGVPLGFLSSPLNLSAPLRYLISRQLWAPALQSGKAAQYRRATAGLIMLISILCLAASPLSAITMIPRQDWWKDHHFDPNYRFFPIHEPTQWIPHMEYRTRLDAESGPYLRDIIDPSTIPLHTLLKADYRAVGTVGPENQNISYSNFNKSEFSYIATADYGLTTVASSQLSFIAFALGNASPRDVKGMTIGISWITSCKQQVNGTGTQKSWKQPVVAVQCLPGTVRNESLSFHFSFWQSHDMSTPFRVSLGLNDSSALADLHGSNSTDYRFIDLPVNEEWLVSGNILFANTARNEEDDKPERHYTLCLIFARWAEADTWIELPHYSRPWSHFNPLVEFDRNSSDVIHMDGKWLEGISSFSNGSFLRSIADYCVADDRRECQERFLGLHITDAISQAGNNVSWPNYFAGITPSDDATRDKVTYTRSYYTYAYRFESSHSIPLAFSFLLLHVLLVLIHLITILVSKDPWQGSDWDNFGDMLVLALASKPPDGMNDLTEQSSKSEIWRKRVTLAHDGDEGHHRICLGEEKGYQRANEEEGGL
;
A
#
# COMPACT_ATOMS: atom_id res chain seq x y z
N MET A 1 5.25 0.72 29.46
CA MET A 1 6.33 1.73 29.31
C MET A 1 7.38 1.32 28.30
N THR A 2 7.99 0.13 28.41
CA THR A 2 8.96 -0.38 27.42
C THR A 2 8.45 -0.36 25.97
N LEU A 3 7.22 -0.85 25.73
CA LEU A 3 6.58 -0.77 24.42
C LEU A 3 6.47 0.68 23.92
N LEU A 4 6.01 1.61 24.76
CA LEU A 4 5.93 3.03 24.40
C LEU A 4 7.29 3.60 23.99
N SER A 5 8.36 3.23 24.71
CA SER A 5 9.72 3.64 24.35
C SER A 5 10.16 3.11 22.98
N LEU A 6 9.80 1.87 22.61
CA LEU A 6 10.10 1.32 21.28
C LEU A 6 9.40 2.11 20.16
N TYR A 7 8.15 2.53 20.38
CA TYR A 7 7.39 3.33 19.43
C TYR A 7 7.90 4.77 19.31
N ILE A 8 8.30 5.39 20.43
CA ILE A 8 8.90 6.74 20.44
C ILE A 8 10.26 6.71 19.74
N ALA A 9 11.08 5.71 20.04
CA ALA A 9 12.40 5.53 19.44
C ALA A 9 12.34 4.98 18.00
N GLN A 10 11.15 4.65 17.50
CA GLN A 10 10.95 4.20 16.12
C GLN A 10 11.84 2.99 15.76
N VAL A 11 11.93 2.03 16.70
CA VAL A 11 12.86 0.90 16.59
C VAL A 11 12.47 -0.02 15.43
N ARG A 12 13.49 -0.38 14.64
CA ARG A 12 13.37 -1.21 13.45
C ARG A 12 13.75 -2.65 13.76
N TRP A 13 13.04 -3.59 13.13
CA TRP A 13 13.35 -5.00 13.19
C TRP A 13 13.50 -5.55 11.77
N VAL A 14 14.75 -5.76 11.36
CA VAL A 14 15.09 -6.27 10.04
C VAL A 14 14.86 -7.78 10.00
N ASN A 15 14.01 -8.26 9.09
CA ASN A 15 13.76 -9.68 8.79
C ASN A 15 13.52 -10.56 10.04
N PRO A 16 12.47 -10.32 10.84
CA PRO A 16 12.11 -11.21 11.94
C PRO A 16 11.75 -12.60 11.41
N SER A 17 12.24 -13.65 12.09
CA SER A 17 11.82 -15.03 11.81
C SER A 17 10.39 -15.27 12.28
N ASN A 18 9.68 -16.22 11.66
CA ASN A 18 8.34 -16.61 12.09
C ASN A 18 8.30 -17.02 13.57
N GLU A 19 9.36 -17.69 14.05
CA GLU A 19 9.52 -18.04 15.46
C GLU A 19 9.58 -16.82 16.37
N SER A 20 10.30 -15.77 15.97
CA SER A 20 10.38 -14.53 16.75
C SER A 20 9.05 -13.78 16.81
N LEU A 21 8.30 -13.75 15.71
CA LEU A 21 6.95 -13.16 15.67
C LEU A 21 5.97 -13.95 16.54
N ASN A 22 6.05 -15.28 16.54
CA ASN A 22 5.27 -16.14 17.42
C ASN A 22 5.64 -15.92 18.90
N GLY A 23 6.92 -15.69 19.20
CA GLY A 23 7.38 -15.31 20.54
C GLY A 23 6.73 -14.02 21.05
N LEU A 24 6.59 -13.00 20.19
CA LEU A 24 5.87 -11.76 20.54
C LEU A 24 4.38 -11.98 20.76
N GLN A 25 3.74 -12.87 19.99
CA GLN A 25 2.34 -13.24 20.21
C GLN A 25 2.14 -13.89 21.58
N PHE A 26 3.05 -14.78 21.97
CA PHE A 26 3.04 -15.39 23.29
C PHE A 26 3.23 -14.34 24.39
N ALA A 27 4.18 -13.41 24.20
CA ALA A 27 4.41 -12.33 25.15
C ALA A 27 3.21 -11.37 25.24
N ALA A 28 2.50 -11.13 24.13
CA ALA A 28 1.26 -10.34 24.11
C ALA A 28 0.16 -11.02 24.93
N LYS A 29 0.08 -12.35 24.89
CA LYS A 29 -0.85 -13.13 25.70
C LYS A 29 -0.51 -13.03 27.20
N GLY A 30 0.79 -13.08 27.54
CA GLY A 30 1.25 -12.83 28.90
C GLY A 30 0.87 -11.43 29.40
N HIS A 31 1.04 -10.41 28.57
CA HIS A 31 0.65 -9.03 28.87
C HIS A 31 -0.86 -8.88 29.09
N GLU A 32 -1.68 -9.51 28.26
CA GLU A 32 -3.13 -9.60 28.46
C GLU A 32 -3.46 -10.19 29.84
N THR A 33 -2.86 -11.34 30.20
CA THR A 33 -3.11 -11.98 31.50
C THR A 33 -2.75 -11.07 32.68
N LEU A 34 -1.62 -10.35 32.60
CA LEU A 34 -1.23 -9.39 33.64
C LEU A 34 -2.24 -8.24 33.79
N ILE A 35 -2.77 -7.72 32.67
CA ILE A 35 -3.83 -6.70 32.70
C ILE A 35 -5.08 -7.24 33.39
N LEU A 36 -5.51 -8.47 33.04
CA LEU A 36 -6.70 -9.09 33.65
C LEU A 36 -6.54 -9.29 35.15
N VAL A 37 -5.38 -9.79 35.60
CA VAL A 37 -5.08 -9.96 37.04
C VAL A 37 -5.11 -8.62 37.75
N SER A 38 -4.44 -7.60 37.22
CA SER A 38 -4.41 -6.26 37.82
C SER A 38 -5.80 -5.62 37.91
N LEU A 39 -6.61 -5.70 36.85
CA LEU A 39 -7.98 -5.18 36.86
C LEU A 39 -8.90 -5.99 37.80
N GLY A 40 -8.67 -7.30 37.91
CA GLY A 40 -9.38 -8.16 38.86
C GLY A 40 -9.12 -7.77 40.31
N ASP A 41 -7.86 -7.48 40.64
CA ASP A 41 -7.46 -7.04 41.98
C ASP A 41 -8.11 -5.70 42.36
N ILE A 42 -8.09 -4.72 41.45
CA ILE A 42 -8.78 -3.42 41.64
C ILE A 42 -10.27 -3.63 41.95
N LEU A 43 -10.93 -4.50 41.19
CA LEU A 43 -12.36 -4.75 41.35
C LEU A 43 -12.67 -5.50 42.65
N LEU A 44 -11.83 -6.48 43.02
CA LEU A 44 -11.97 -7.23 44.26
C LEU A 44 -11.77 -6.33 45.48
N HIS A 45 -10.81 -5.40 45.42
CA HIS A 45 -10.62 -4.39 46.47
C HIS A 45 -11.87 -3.50 46.61
N GLN A 46 -12.45 -3.03 45.51
CA GLN A 46 -13.67 -2.20 45.55
C GLN A 46 -14.85 -2.95 46.21
N ILE A 47 -15.01 -4.23 45.91
CA ILE A 47 -16.06 -5.06 46.50
C ILE A 47 -15.80 -5.27 47.99
N SER A 48 -14.57 -5.62 48.36
CA SER A 48 -14.16 -5.85 49.75
C SER A 48 -14.32 -4.59 50.60
N TYR A 49 -13.96 -3.42 50.05
CA TYR A 49 -14.18 -2.12 50.67
C TYR A 49 -15.67 -1.86 50.92
N GLY A 50 -16.53 -2.15 49.95
CA GLY A 50 -17.98 -2.01 50.10
C GLY A 50 -18.59 -2.97 51.13
N LEU A 51 -18.06 -4.20 51.23
CA LEU A 51 -18.52 -5.20 52.19
C LEU A 51 -18.24 -4.79 53.64
N LYS A 52 -17.10 -4.14 53.89
CA LYS A 52 -16.73 -3.60 55.21
C LYS A 52 -17.62 -2.43 55.66
N ARG A 53 -18.26 -1.71 54.73
CA ARG A 53 -19.14 -0.57 55.02
C ARG A 53 -20.57 -1.02 55.33
N GLN A 54 -20.93 -1.04 56.61
CA GLN A 54 -22.28 -1.41 57.06
C GLN A 54 -23.38 -0.44 56.59
N ASP A 55 -23.04 0.84 56.38
CA ASP A 55 -23.96 1.90 55.93
C ASP A 55 -24.40 1.76 54.46
N VAL A 56 -23.50 1.25 53.61
CA VAL A 56 -23.69 1.16 52.15
C VAL A 56 -23.87 -0.28 51.66
N GLY A 57 -22.97 -1.20 52.04
CA GLY A 57 -22.90 -2.58 51.56
C GLY A 57 -22.67 -2.73 50.05
N VAL A 58 -22.60 -3.99 49.58
CA VAL A 58 -22.50 -4.32 48.15
C VAL A 58 -23.71 -5.14 47.72
N PRO A 59 -24.39 -4.81 46.61
CA PRO A 59 -25.45 -5.66 46.08
C PRO A 59 -24.93 -7.05 45.70
N LEU A 60 -25.71 -8.09 46.01
CA LEU A 60 -25.34 -9.49 45.74
C LEU A 60 -24.92 -9.72 44.27
N GLY A 61 -25.60 -9.06 43.33
CA GLY A 61 -25.30 -9.16 41.90
C GLY A 61 -23.89 -8.69 41.51
N PHE A 62 -23.22 -7.85 42.30
CA PHE A 62 -21.86 -7.35 42.03
C PHE A 62 -20.75 -8.27 42.55
N LEU A 63 -21.04 -9.18 43.49
CA LEU A 63 -20.02 -10.05 44.10
C LEU A 63 -19.35 -10.99 43.09
N SER A 64 -20.09 -11.43 42.07
CA SER A 64 -19.57 -12.32 41.02
C SER A 64 -18.81 -11.58 39.92
N SER A 65 -18.73 -10.24 39.96
CA SER A 65 -18.13 -9.45 38.88
C SER A 65 -16.63 -9.73 38.63
N PRO A 66 -15.76 -9.96 39.65
CA PRO A 66 -14.35 -10.26 39.41
C PRO A 66 -14.12 -11.61 38.71
N LEU A 67 -15.03 -12.57 38.91
CA LEU A 67 -14.94 -13.91 38.33
C LEU A 67 -15.35 -13.94 36.85
N ASN A 68 -16.15 -12.98 36.43
CA ASN A 68 -16.67 -12.91 35.06
C ASN A 68 -15.79 -12.07 34.13
N LEU A 69 -14.60 -11.63 34.58
CA LEU A 69 -13.71 -10.76 33.79
C LEU A 69 -13.14 -11.42 32.53
N SER A 70 -13.01 -12.75 32.51
CA SER A 70 -12.55 -13.51 31.33
C SER A 70 -13.65 -13.72 30.28
N ALA A 71 -14.93 -13.63 30.67
CA ALA A 71 -16.08 -13.78 29.79
C ALA A 71 -17.19 -12.75 30.10
N PRO A 72 -16.88 -11.44 30.03
CA PRO A 72 -17.71 -10.42 30.66
C PRO A 72 -19.01 -10.16 29.91
N LEU A 73 -19.11 -10.46 28.61
CA LEU A 73 -20.31 -10.20 27.79
C LEU A 73 -21.59 -10.79 28.39
N ARG A 74 -21.52 -12.03 28.92
CA ARG A 74 -22.67 -12.68 29.56
C ARG A 74 -23.12 -11.93 30.81
N TYR A 75 -22.15 -11.45 31.59
CA TYR A 75 -22.40 -10.72 32.82
C TYR A 75 -22.92 -9.30 32.55
N LEU A 76 -22.37 -8.60 31.54
CA LEU A 76 -22.79 -7.25 31.15
C LEU A 76 -24.23 -7.17 30.65
N ILE A 77 -24.74 -8.24 30.02
CA ILE A 77 -26.14 -8.31 29.57
C ILE A 77 -27.06 -8.83 30.68
N SER A 78 -26.49 -9.45 31.73
CA SER A 78 -27.28 -10.11 32.77
C SER A 78 -28.06 -9.12 33.63
N ARG A 79 -29.20 -9.59 34.14
CA ARG A 79 -29.94 -8.86 35.20
C ARG A 79 -29.15 -8.76 36.51
N GLN A 80 -28.05 -9.51 36.68
CA GLN A 80 -27.21 -9.47 37.87
C GLN A 80 -26.50 -8.11 38.01
N LEU A 81 -26.11 -7.49 36.89
CA LEU A 81 -25.50 -6.16 36.86
C LEU A 81 -26.56 -5.04 36.92
N TRP A 82 -27.58 -5.11 36.05
CA TRP A 82 -28.51 -3.99 35.87
C TRP A 82 -29.56 -3.85 36.97
N ALA A 83 -30.02 -4.95 37.58
CA ALA A 83 -31.04 -4.90 38.64
C ALA A 83 -30.58 -4.06 39.85
N PRO A 84 -29.35 -4.23 40.37
CA PRO A 84 -28.82 -3.35 41.43
C PRO A 84 -28.32 -1.98 40.95
N ALA A 85 -27.84 -1.84 39.71
CA ALA A 85 -27.34 -0.56 39.18
C ALA A 85 -28.46 0.50 39.00
N LEU A 86 -29.67 0.06 38.64
CA LEU A 86 -30.82 0.94 38.39
C LEU A 86 -31.65 1.26 39.64
N GLN A 87 -31.26 0.75 40.81
CA GLN A 87 -32.01 0.96 42.05
C GLN A 87 -31.76 2.35 42.64
N SER A 88 -32.85 3.07 42.98
CA SER A 88 -32.80 4.37 43.63
C SER A 88 -32.77 4.24 45.16
N GLY A 89 -32.03 5.11 45.85
CA GLY A 89 -31.92 5.12 47.31
C GLY A 89 -30.68 5.87 47.82
N LYS A 90 -30.48 5.92 49.14
CA LYS A 90 -29.36 6.66 49.77
C LYS A 90 -27.97 6.17 49.32
N ALA A 91 -27.85 4.90 48.94
CA ALA A 91 -26.63 4.28 48.41
C ALA A 91 -26.55 4.26 46.86
N ALA A 92 -27.43 4.97 46.14
CA ALA A 92 -27.49 4.89 44.67
C ALA A 92 -26.22 5.39 43.98
N GLN A 93 -25.55 6.42 44.52
CA GLN A 93 -24.32 6.95 43.92
C GLN A 93 -23.17 5.94 43.95
N TYR A 94 -22.96 5.27 45.10
CA TYR A 94 -21.94 4.23 45.23
C TYR A 94 -22.24 3.02 44.32
N ARG A 95 -23.51 2.59 44.26
CA ARG A 95 -23.96 1.50 43.38
C ARG A 95 -23.69 1.81 41.90
N ARG A 96 -24.05 3.01 41.45
CA ARG A 96 -23.80 3.47 40.08
C ARG A 96 -22.32 3.62 39.76
N ALA A 97 -21.53 4.17 40.69
CA ALA A 97 -20.08 4.27 40.53
C ALA A 97 -19.43 2.89 40.40
N THR A 98 -19.82 1.93 41.24
CA THR A 98 -19.32 0.54 41.20
C THR A 98 -19.74 -0.16 39.92
N ALA A 99 -21.00 -0.01 39.49
CA ALA A 99 -21.47 -0.55 38.21
C ALA A 99 -20.73 0.07 37.01
N GLY A 100 -20.46 1.37 37.04
CA GLY A 100 -19.66 2.06 36.03
C GLY A 100 -18.23 1.56 35.98
N LEU A 101 -17.60 1.31 37.14
CA LEU A 101 -16.28 0.71 37.23
C LEU A 101 -16.26 -0.72 36.66
N ILE A 102 -17.25 -1.56 37.01
CA ILE A 102 -17.41 -2.91 36.46
C ILE A 102 -17.52 -2.89 34.93
N MET A 103 -18.35 -1.99 34.39
CA MET A 103 -18.50 -1.80 32.95
C MET A 103 -17.17 -1.41 32.29
N LEU A 104 -16.48 -0.41 32.86
CA LEU A 104 -15.20 0.08 32.35
C LEU A 104 -14.13 -1.02 32.34
N ILE A 105 -13.99 -1.73 33.46
CA ILE A 105 -13.04 -2.83 33.61
C ILE A 105 -13.37 -3.96 32.63
N SER A 106 -14.64 -4.31 32.47
CA SER A 106 -15.07 -5.34 31.53
C SER A 106 -14.72 -4.98 30.07
N ILE A 107 -14.90 -3.71 29.68
CA ILE A 107 -14.52 -3.21 28.36
C ILE A 107 -12.99 -3.27 28.19
N LEU A 108 -12.22 -2.88 29.20
CA LEU A 108 -10.76 -2.97 29.18
C LEU A 108 -10.27 -4.43 29.05
N CYS A 109 -10.89 -5.38 29.76
CA CYS A 109 -10.56 -6.80 29.65
C CYS A 109 -10.86 -7.37 28.26
N LEU A 110 -12.01 -7.02 27.66
CA LEU A 110 -12.35 -7.42 26.30
C LEU A 110 -11.36 -6.87 25.27
N ALA A 111 -10.91 -5.63 25.48
CA ALA A 111 -9.97 -4.98 24.59
C ALA A 111 -8.52 -5.43 24.84
N ALA A 112 -8.17 -5.91 26.04
CA ALA A 112 -6.80 -6.23 26.42
C ALA A 112 -6.12 -7.24 25.47
N SER A 113 -6.85 -8.25 25.01
CA SER A 113 -6.32 -9.29 24.10
C SER A 113 -5.90 -8.71 22.73
N PRO A 114 -6.80 -8.15 21.91
CA PRO A 114 -6.42 -7.59 20.62
C PRO A 114 -5.45 -6.41 20.74
N LEU A 115 -5.59 -5.56 21.76
CA LEU A 115 -4.75 -4.36 21.90
C LEU A 115 -3.32 -4.69 22.36
N SER A 116 -3.13 -5.73 23.18
CA SER A 116 -1.79 -6.21 23.53
C SER A 116 -1.09 -6.79 22.29
N ALA A 117 -1.79 -7.56 21.46
CA ALA A 117 -1.23 -8.08 20.22
C ALA A 117 -0.87 -6.94 19.25
N ILE A 118 -1.75 -5.95 19.08
CA ILE A 118 -1.54 -4.80 18.17
C ILE A 118 -0.31 -3.98 18.57
N THR A 119 -0.06 -3.81 19.88
CA THR A 119 1.06 -2.99 20.38
C THR A 119 2.36 -3.77 20.49
N MET A 120 2.32 -5.09 20.64
CA MET A 120 3.53 -5.90 20.85
C MET A 120 4.14 -6.39 19.54
N ILE A 121 3.32 -6.67 18.53
CA ILE A 121 3.77 -7.16 17.22
C ILE A 121 4.07 -5.96 16.32
N PRO A 122 5.32 -5.77 15.85
CA PRO A 122 5.66 -4.68 14.94
C PRO A 122 4.90 -4.86 13.63
N ARG A 123 4.60 -3.76 12.94
CA ARG A 123 3.89 -3.79 11.66
C ARG A 123 4.88 -3.69 10.51
N GLN A 124 4.59 -4.43 9.45
CA GLN A 124 5.35 -4.38 8.22
C GLN A 124 4.82 -3.25 7.34
N ASP A 125 5.67 -2.28 7.03
CA ASP A 125 5.29 -1.11 6.22
C ASP A 125 6.52 -0.57 5.47
N TRP A 126 6.28 0.37 4.54
CA TRP A 126 7.33 1.09 3.83
C TRP A 126 7.96 2.14 4.73
N TRP A 127 9.26 1.97 4.97
CA TRP A 127 10.04 2.85 5.84
C TRP A 127 10.93 3.77 5.02
N LYS A 128 10.76 5.09 5.15
CA LYS A 128 11.63 6.08 4.50
C LYS A 128 13.06 6.00 5.05
N ASP A 129 14.00 5.75 4.17
CA ASP A 129 15.43 5.80 4.47
C ASP A 129 15.88 7.26 4.58
N HIS A 130 15.95 7.77 5.81
CA HIS A 130 16.43 9.13 6.08
C HIS A 130 17.94 9.31 5.83
N HIS A 131 18.69 8.21 5.68
CA HIS A 131 20.11 8.25 5.32
C HIS A 131 20.34 8.11 3.83
N PHE A 132 19.28 7.96 3.04
CA PHE A 132 19.40 7.94 1.59
C PHE A 132 19.69 9.33 1.05
N ASP A 133 20.90 9.52 0.55
CA ASP A 133 21.29 10.65 -0.27
C ASP A 133 21.74 10.11 -1.64
N PRO A 134 20.99 10.39 -2.74
CA PRO A 134 21.34 9.92 -4.08
C PRO A 134 22.70 10.46 -4.58
N ASN A 135 23.23 11.53 -3.97
CA ASN A 135 24.45 12.20 -4.39
C ASN A 135 25.70 11.76 -3.59
N TYR A 136 25.56 10.84 -2.62
CA TYR A 136 26.63 10.51 -1.65
C TYR A 136 27.85 9.76 -2.23
N ARG A 137 27.86 9.38 -3.52
CA ARG A 137 29.02 8.71 -4.12
C ARG A 137 30.06 9.71 -4.63
N PHE A 138 31.03 10.01 -3.74
CA PHE A 138 32.38 10.52 -4.05
C PHE A 138 32.60 12.03 -4.33
N PHE A 139 31.60 12.90 -4.28
CA PHE A 139 31.84 14.36 -4.34
C PHE A 139 30.97 15.15 -3.34
N PRO A 140 31.55 15.75 -2.27
CA PRO A 140 30.80 16.32 -1.16
C PRO A 140 30.28 17.75 -1.42
N ILE A 141 29.81 18.10 -2.63
CA ILE A 141 29.54 19.51 -2.98
C ILE A 141 28.11 19.81 -3.45
N HIS A 142 27.22 18.83 -3.66
CA HIS A 142 25.88 19.14 -4.17
C HIS A 142 24.79 18.72 -3.18
N GLU A 143 23.88 19.67 -2.89
CA GLU A 143 22.66 19.43 -2.11
C GLU A 143 21.92 18.18 -2.63
N PRO A 144 21.19 17.43 -1.77
CA PRO A 144 20.46 16.20 -2.14
C PRO A 144 19.32 16.42 -3.15
N THR A 145 19.20 17.64 -3.68
CA THR A 145 18.15 18.10 -4.58
C THR A 145 18.76 18.51 -5.90
N GLN A 146 18.54 17.67 -6.90
CA GLN A 146 18.96 17.95 -8.28
C GLN A 146 17.97 18.94 -8.89
N TRP A 147 18.46 20.12 -9.22
CA TRP A 147 17.71 21.09 -10.00
C TRP A 147 17.88 20.77 -11.47
N ILE A 148 16.77 20.58 -12.17
CA ILE A 148 16.77 20.40 -13.61
C ILE A 148 15.99 21.54 -14.27
N PRO A 149 16.29 21.87 -15.54
CA PRO A 149 15.43 22.77 -16.30
C PRO A 149 14.02 22.20 -16.39
N HIS A 150 13.02 23.09 -16.48
CA HIS A 150 11.62 22.68 -16.50
C HIS A 150 11.34 21.59 -17.54
N MET A 151 10.71 20.50 -17.10
CA MET A 151 10.34 19.42 -18.01
C MET A 151 8.92 19.61 -18.54
N GLU A 152 8.81 19.80 -19.85
CA GLU A 152 7.54 19.85 -20.56
C GLU A 152 7.21 18.48 -21.16
N TYR A 153 6.07 17.90 -20.77
CA TYR A 153 5.55 16.66 -21.37
C TYR A 153 4.85 16.97 -22.69
N ARG A 154 5.63 17.07 -23.77
CA ARG A 154 5.08 17.36 -25.11
C ARG A 154 4.19 16.22 -25.59
N THR A 155 3.01 16.59 -26.08
CA THR A 155 2.04 15.68 -26.73
C THR A 155 2.18 15.66 -28.24
N ARG A 156 3.03 16.52 -28.81
CA ARG A 156 3.34 16.55 -30.24
C ARG A 156 4.84 16.51 -30.42
N LEU A 157 5.32 15.46 -31.09
CA LEU A 157 6.72 15.20 -31.39
C LEU A 157 6.95 15.44 -32.88
N ASP A 158 7.70 16.50 -33.18
CA ASP A 158 8.07 16.93 -34.53
C ASP A 158 9.59 16.88 -34.73
N ALA A 159 10.08 17.32 -35.88
CA ALA A 159 11.51 17.35 -36.18
C ALA A 159 12.37 18.10 -35.13
N GLU A 160 11.77 19.02 -34.37
CA GLU A 160 12.46 19.80 -33.33
C GLU A 160 12.43 19.10 -31.96
N SER A 161 11.52 18.15 -31.76
CA SER A 161 11.27 17.46 -30.49
C SER A 161 12.03 16.12 -30.35
N GLY A 162 12.96 15.83 -31.25
CA GLY A 162 13.66 14.54 -31.32
C GLY A 162 14.94 14.46 -30.51
N PRO A 163 15.27 13.29 -29.92
CA PRO A 163 16.65 13.02 -29.55
C PRO A 163 17.46 12.90 -30.85
N TYR A 164 18.33 13.88 -31.15
CA TYR A 164 19.23 13.79 -32.30
C TYR A 164 20.31 12.76 -31.99
N LEU A 165 20.02 11.46 -32.14
CA LEU A 165 20.92 10.31 -31.92
C LEU A 165 22.23 10.34 -32.75
N ARG A 166 22.65 11.50 -33.27
CA ARG A 166 23.73 11.66 -34.23
C ARG A 166 25.13 11.42 -33.68
N ASP A 167 25.44 11.68 -32.40
CA ASP A 167 26.87 11.82 -32.04
C ASP A 167 27.39 11.10 -30.77
N ILE A 168 26.58 10.34 -30.02
CA ILE A 168 27.03 9.78 -28.71
C ILE A 168 27.11 8.25 -28.70
N ILE A 169 26.56 7.57 -29.70
CA ILE A 169 26.60 6.11 -29.77
C ILE A 169 27.76 5.70 -30.68
N ASP A 170 28.82 5.16 -30.08
CA ASP A 170 29.97 4.60 -30.80
C ASP A 170 29.46 3.60 -31.86
N PRO A 171 29.97 3.58 -33.11
CA PRO A 171 29.54 2.63 -34.14
C PRO A 171 29.59 1.14 -33.72
N SER A 172 30.32 0.77 -32.66
CA SER A 172 30.27 -0.58 -32.07
C SER A 172 29.00 -0.88 -31.23
N THR A 173 28.21 0.14 -30.90
CA THR A 173 26.94 0.10 -30.14
C THR A 173 25.74 0.35 -31.04
N ILE A 174 25.58 -0.44 -32.10
CA ILE A 174 24.37 -0.41 -32.94
C ILE A 174 23.13 -0.54 -32.02
N PRO A 175 22.08 0.31 -32.12
CA PRO A 175 20.90 0.23 -31.26
C PRO A 175 20.18 -1.12 -31.35
N LEU A 176 20.18 -1.72 -32.55
CA LEU A 176 19.77 -3.11 -32.74
C LEU A 176 20.64 -4.08 -31.93
N HIS A 177 21.97 -3.93 -31.94
CA HIS A 177 22.88 -4.81 -31.22
C HIS A 177 22.82 -4.60 -29.70
N THR A 178 22.55 -3.38 -29.20
CA THR A 178 22.30 -3.11 -27.77
C THR A 178 20.95 -3.67 -27.32
N LEU A 179 19.90 -3.60 -28.15
CA LEU A 179 18.60 -4.24 -27.89
C LEU A 179 18.69 -5.77 -28.00
N LEU A 180 19.50 -6.31 -28.91
CA LEU A 180 19.75 -7.74 -29.10
C LEU A 180 20.71 -8.32 -28.04
N LYS A 181 21.66 -7.52 -27.51
CA LYS A 181 22.59 -7.90 -26.42
C LYS A 181 22.07 -7.57 -25.02
N ALA A 182 20.98 -6.80 -24.90
CA ALA A 182 20.31 -6.57 -23.63
C ALA A 182 20.09 -7.93 -22.95
N ASP A 183 20.42 -8.04 -21.66
CA ASP A 183 20.36 -9.30 -20.92
C ASP A 183 18.89 -9.78 -20.94
N TYR A 184 18.59 -10.71 -21.85
CA TYR A 184 17.25 -11.26 -22.02
C TYR A 184 16.97 -12.19 -20.85
N ARG A 185 16.38 -11.63 -19.79
CA ARG A 185 15.76 -12.43 -18.75
C ARG A 185 14.26 -12.45 -18.99
N ALA A 186 13.79 -13.53 -19.61
CA ALA A 186 12.41 -13.96 -19.45
C ALA A 186 12.15 -14.12 -17.95
N VAL A 187 11.55 -13.11 -17.34
CA VAL A 187 11.04 -13.26 -15.99
C VAL A 187 9.83 -14.15 -16.16
N GLY A 188 9.85 -15.32 -15.52
CA GLY A 188 8.71 -16.25 -15.56
C GLY A 188 7.39 -15.57 -15.18
N THR A 189 6.30 -16.33 -15.22
CA THR A 189 4.86 -15.97 -15.15
C THR A 189 4.36 -15.07 -13.99
N VAL A 190 5.23 -14.38 -13.26
CA VAL A 190 4.95 -13.59 -12.04
C VAL A 190 5.16 -12.07 -12.27
N GLY A 191 5.09 -11.60 -13.51
CA GLY A 191 4.86 -10.17 -13.80
C GLY A 191 3.36 -9.86 -13.76
N PRO A 192 2.92 -8.64 -13.41
CA PRO A 192 1.51 -8.27 -13.55
C PRO A 192 1.08 -8.53 -15.01
N GLU A 193 -0.07 -9.19 -15.19
CA GLU A 193 -0.55 -9.91 -16.39
C GLU A 193 -0.55 -9.09 -17.70
N ASN A 194 -0.26 -7.79 -17.64
CA ASN A 194 -0.42 -6.86 -18.75
C ASN A 194 0.80 -5.91 -18.95
N GLN A 195 1.94 -6.15 -18.30
CA GLN A 195 3.22 -5.50 -18.65
C GLN A 195 3.98 -6.35 -19.66
N ASN A 196 3.74 -6.14 -20.96
CA ASN A 196 4.36 -7.01 -21.96
C ASN A 196 5.86 -6.72 -22.12
N ILE A 197 6.30 -5.46 -21.98
CA ILE A 197 7.72 -5.08 -22.01
C ILE A 197 7.99 -3.89 -21.07
N SER A 198 8.99 -3.99 -20.19
CA SER A 198 9.57 -2.82 -19.52
C SER A 198 11.06 -2.72 -19.80
N TYR A 199 11.52 -1.52 -20.15
CA TYR A 199 12.90 -1.23 -20.51
C TYR A 199 13.51 -0.25 -19.50
N SER A 200 14.76 -0.49 -19.11
CA SER A 200 15.49 0.42 -18.24
C SER A 200 16.97 0.48 -18.61
N ASN A 201 17.48 1.70 -18.82
CA ASN A 201 18.90 2.02 -19.00
C ASN A 201 19.62 2.34 -17.68
N PHE A 202 19.08 1.83 -16.56
CA PHE A 202 19.53 2.09 -15.19
C PHE A 202 20.98 1.66 -14.89
N ASN A 203 21.57 0.76 -15.68
CA ASN A 203 22.94 0.28 -15.45
C ASN A 203 23.93 1.00 -16.37
N LYS A 204 25.02 1.53 -15.81
CA LYS A 204 26.16 2.08 -16.57
C LYS A 204 26.98 1.00 -17.30
N SER A 205 26.69 -0.29 -17.12
CA SER A 205 27.26 -1.35 -17.95
C SER A 205 26.57 -1.41 -19.31
N GLU A 206 27.19 -2.07 -20.28
CA GLU A 206 26.72 -2.26 -21.68
C GLU A 206 25.34 -2.97 -21.84
N PHE A 207 24.58 -3.17 -20.77
CA PHE A 207 23.36 -3.98 -20.74
C PHE A 207 22.19 -3.20 -20.15
N SER A 208 21.16 -2.95 -20.98
CA SER A 208 19.84 -2.51 -20.54
C SER A 208 19.01 -3.71 -20.07
N TYR A 209 18.13 -3.52 -19.09
CA TYR A 209 17.25 -4.59 -18.60
C TYR A 209 15.92 -4.55 -19.34
N ILE A 210 15.51 -5.71 -19.86
CA ILE A 210 14.21 -5.92 -20.49
C ILE A 210 13.47 -6.98 -19.68
N ALA A 211 12.28 -6.67 -19.19
CA ALA A 211 11.36 -7.67 -18.66
C ALA A 211 10.21 -7.86 -19.64
N THR A 212 9.96 -9.11 -20.08
CA THR A 212 8.89 -9.47 -20.99
C THR A 212 7.87 -10.41 -20.36
N ALA A 213 6.57 -10.26 -20.64
CA ALA A 213 5.53 -11.24 -20.28
C ALA A 213 5.33 -12.29 -21.39
N ASP A 214 4.56 -13.34 -21.11
CA ASP A 214 4.34 -14.50 -21.97
C ASP A 214 3.50 -14.19 -23.24
N TYR A 215 3.59 -15.05 -24.25
CA TYR A 215 3.15 -14.82 -25.63
C TYR A 215 1.62 -14.69 -25.80
N GLY A 216 1.19 -13.82 -26.73
CA GLY A 216 -0.21 -13.74 -27.23
C GLY A 216 -0.98 -12.45 -26.95
N LEU A 217 -0.39 -11.47 -26.26
CA LEU A 217 -0.99 -10.16 -25.97
C LEU A 217 -0.30 -9.03 -26.76
N THR A 218 -1.01 -7.93 -26.99
CA THR A 218 -0.47 -6.72 -27.65
C THR A 218 0.82 -6.26 -26.97
N THR A 219 1.81 -5.86 -27.77
CA THR A 219 3.10 -5.39 -27.24
C THR A 219 2.93 -4.00 -26.63
N VAL A 220 2.97 -3.91 -25.30
CA VAL A 220 2.99 -2.65 -24.54
C VAL A 220 4.34 -2.49 -23.86
N ALA A 221 5.05 -1.41 -24.21
CA ALA A 221 6.35 -1.03 -23.70
C ALA A 221 6.28 0.24 -22.84
N SER A 222 7.08 0.28 -21.79
CA SER A 222 7.29 1.50 -20.98
C SER A 222 8.74 1.58 -20.48
N SER A 223 9.25 2.80 -20.34
CA SER A 223 10.61 3.08 -19.88
C SER A 223 10.63 4.28 -18.96
N GLN A 224 11.47 4.26 -17.93
CA GLN A 224 11.74 5.47 -17.17
C GLN A 224 12.36 6.54 -18.07
N LEU A 225 12.13 7.81 -17.74
CA LEU A 225 12.88 8.91 -18.34
C LEU A 225 14.38 8.72 -18.08
N SER A 226 15.18 8.89 -19.13
CA SER A 226 16.61 8.57 -19.12
C SER A 226 17.40 9.27 -18.00
N PHE A 227 17.09 10.53 -17.69
CA PHE A 227 17.73 11.26 -16.59
C PHE A 227 17.32 10.73 -15.21
N ILE A 228 16.06 10.28 -15.05
CA ILE A 228 15.60 9.63 -13.81
C ILE A 228 16.32 8.30 -13.64
N ALA A 229 16.39 7.49 -14.70
CA ALA A 229 17.11 6.22 -14.69
C ALA A 229 18.60 6.38 -14.40
N PHE A 230 19.25 7.41 -14.96
CA PHE A 230 20.65 7.74 -14.66
C PHE A 230 20.86 8.09 -13.19
N ALA A 231 20.00 8.94 -12.63
CA ALA A 231 20.06 9.33 -11.22
C ALA A 231 19.79 8.14 -10.29
N LEU A 232 18.78 7.32 -10.60
CA LEU A 232 18.51 6.08 -9.89
C LEU A 232 19.73 5.12 -9.97
N GLY A 233 20.38 4.99 -11.13
CA GLY A 233 21.58 4.18 -11.30
C GLY A 233 22.80 4.67 -10.50
N ASN A 234 22.94 5.99 -10.32
CA ASN A 234 23.96 6.57 -9.43
C ASN A 234 23.62 6.36 -7.95
N ALA A 235 22.34 6.49 -7.60
CA ALA A 235 21.83 6.38 -6.24
C ALA A 235 21.77 4.92 -5.74
N SER A 236 21.61 3.96 -6.65
CA SER A 236 21.51 2.54 -6.31
C SER A 236 22.87 1.95 -5.95
N PRO A 237 23.16 1.65 -4.67
CA PRO A 237 24.50 1.27 -4.24
C PRO A 237 24.95 0.01 -4.97
N ARG A 238 26.09 0.07 -5.66
CA ARG A 238 26.78 -1.14 -6.14
C ARG A 238 27.16 -2.06 -4.95
N ASP A 239 27.14 -1.52 -3.73
CA ASP A 239 27.44 -2.16 -2.44
C ASP A 239 26.31 -3.01 -1.84
N VAL A 240 25.13 -3.11 -2.47
CA VAL A 240 24.08 -4.06 -2.03
C VAL A 240 24.53 -5.53 -2.18
N LYS A 241 25.64 -5.79 -2.90
CA LYS A 241 26.30 -7.11 -2.96
C LYS A 241 26.80 -7.60 -1.59
N GLY A 242 26.97 -6.73 -0.60
CA GLY A 242 27.68 -7.07 0.64
C GLY A 242 26.85 -7.48 1.84
N MET A 243 25.60 -7.00 2.00
CA MET A 243 24.98 -7.09 3.35
C MET A 243 23.49 -7.43 3.47
N THR A 244 22.68 -7.43 2.42
CA THR A 244 21.26 -7.81 2.56
C THR A 244 20.70 -8.43 1.28
N ILE A 245 20.97 -9.72 1.09
CA ILE A 245 20.26 -10.56 0.12
C ILE A 245 18.76 -10.51 0.48
N GLY A 246 17.95 -9.88 -0.35
CA GLY A 246 16.47 -10.03 -0.32
C GLY A 246 15.63 -8.85 0.16
N ILE A 247 16.18 -7.66 0.40
CA ILE A 247 15.35 -6.47 0.72
C ILE A 247 14.99 -5.72 -0.57
N SER A 248 13.70 -5.66 -0.89
CA SER A 248 13.16 -4.80 -1.94
C SER A 248 13.06 -3.36 -1.44
N TRP A 249 13.50 -2.42 -2.26
CA TRP A 249 13.36 -0.99 -1.99
C TRP A 249 12.31 -0.39 -2.92
N ILE A 250 11.64 0.65 -2.46
CA ILE A 250 10.86 1.53 -3.32
C ILE A 250 11.51 2.90 -3.28
N THR A 251 11.93 3.40 -4.42
CA THR A 251 12.32 4.78 -4.57
C THR A 251 11.17 5.53 -5.20
N SER A 252 10.72 6.61 -4.58
CA SER A 252 9.85 7.59 -5.20
C SER A 252 10.65 8.80 -5.66
N CYS A 253 10.22 9.38 -6.76
CA CYS A 253 10.80 10.57 -7.35
C CYS A 253 9.63 11.47 -7.70
N LYS A 254 9.69 12.73 -7.27
CA LYS A 254 8.64 13.70 -7.58
C LYS A 254 9.23 14.98 -8.12
N GLN A 255 8.50 15.60 -9.03
CA GLN A 255 8.82 16.88 -9.64
C GLN A 255 8.20 17.99 -8.78
N GLN A 256 9.01 18.93 -8.33
CA GLN A 256 8.51 20.15 -7.70
C GLN A 256 8.67 21.31 -8.68
N VAL A 257 7.55 21.73 -9.28
CA VAL A 257 7.52 22.78 -10.30
C VAL A 257 7.97 24.11 -9.68
N ASN A 258 8.91 24.78 -10.35
CA ASN A 258 9.50 26.05 -9.89
C ASN A 258 10.17 25.97 -8.50
N GLY A 259 10.56 24.77 -8.04
CA GLY A 259 11.29 24.58 -6.78
C GLY A 259 10.52 24.79 -5.48
N THR A 260 9.33 25.38 -5.55
CA THR A 260 8.49 25.74 -4.39
C THR A 260 7.05 25.25 -4.52
N GLY A 261 6.67 24.65 -5.65
CA GLY A 261 5.32 24.15 -5.93
C GLY A 261 4.93 22.86 -5.20
N THR A 262 3.73 22.36 -5.48
CA THR A 262 3.29 21.03 -5.05
C THR A 262 4.08 19.94 -5.80
N GLN A 263 4.42 18.87 -5.09
CA GLN A 263 5.09 17.72 -5.71
C GLN A 263 4.11 17.04 -6.67
N LYS A 264 4.52 16.89 -7.93
CA LYS A 264 3.79 16.18 -8.99
C LYS A 264 4.50 14.87 -9.35
N SER A 265 3.71 13.88 -9.75
CA SER A 265 4.20 12.62 -10.31
C SER A 265 4.98 12.88 -11.59
N TRP A 266 6.08 12.15 -11.81
CA TRP A 266 6.68 12.12 -13.15
C TRP A 266 5.75 11.38 -14.10
N LYS A 267 5.85 11.70 -15.39
CA LYS A 267 5.25 10.87 -16.43
C LYS A 267 6.32 10.09 -17.19
N GLN A 268 5.97 8.88 -17.60
CA GLN A 268 6.78 8.03 -18.46
C GLN A 268 6.01 7.70 -19.73
N PRO A 269 6.69 7.42 -20.85
CA PRO A 269 6.02 6.94 -22.05
C PRO A 269 5.46 5.53 -21.84
N VAL A 270 4.25 5.33 -22.34
CA VAL A 270 3.65 4.01 -22.55
C VAL A 270 3.33 3.91 -24.03
N VAL A 271 3.94 2.94 -24.70
CA VAL A 271 3.81 2.72 -26.14
C VAL A 271 3.26 1.33 -26.39
N ALA A 272 2.11 1.24 -27.05
CA ALA A 272 1.59 0.01 -27.60
C ALA A 272 1.85 -0.04 -29.10
N VAL A 273 2.29 -1.18 -29.60
CA VAL A 273 2.49 -1.41 -31.04
C VAL A 273 1.71 -2.63 -31.47
N GLN A 274 0.99 -2.50 -32.59
CA GLN A 274 0.27 -3.59 -33.22
C GLN A 274 0.65 -3.65 -34.70
N CYS A 275 1.18 -4.78 -35.16
CA CYS A 275 1.64 -4.99 -36.52
C CYS A 275 0.82 -6.11 -37.16
N LEU A 276 0.18 -5.83 -38.30
CA LEU A 276 -0.62 -6.83 -39.01
C LEU A 276 -0.19 -6.97 -40.47
N PRO A 277 -0.13 -8.22 -40.98
CA PRO A 277 0.17 -8.46 -42.37
C PRO A 277 -0.99 -7.97 -43.25
N GLY A 278 -0.63 -7.36 -44.36
CA GLY A 278 -1.54 -6.90 -45.40
C GLY A 278 -1.85 -8.00 -46.40
N THR A 279 -3.09 -7.97 -46.91
CA THR A 279 -3.49 -8.81 -48.04
C THR A 279 -3.60 -7.95 -49.29
N VAL A 280 -2.92 -8.35 -50.35
CA VAL A 280 -2.94 -7.67 -51.65
C VAL A 280 -4.08 -8.25 -52.50
N ARG A 281 -5.03 -7.41 -52.94
CA ARG A 281 -6.08 -7.79 -53.90
C ARG A 281 -6.36 -6.63 -54.86
N ASN A 282 -6.37 -6.87 -56.17
CA ASN A 282 -6.71 -5.89 -57.20
C ASN A 282 -6.04 -4.52 -56.98
N GLU A 283 -4.71 -4.51 -56.82
CA GLU A 283 -3.91 -3.30 -56.56
C GLU A 283 -4.24 -2.52 -55.27
N SER A 284 -5.03 -3.12 -54.37
CA SER A 284 -5.34 -2.60 -53.04
C SER A 284 -4.72 -3.48 -51.95
N LEU A 285 -4.13 -2.82 -50.96
CA LEU A 285 -3.64 -3.43 -49.73
C LEU A 285 -4.72 -3.30 -48.66
N SER A 286 -5.11 -4.42 -48.05
CA SER A 286 -6.07 -4.40 -46.95
C SER A 286 -5.51 -5.03 -45.68
N PHE A 287 -5.70 -4.34 -44.56
CA PHE A 287 -5.27 -4.72 -43.21
C PHE A 287 -6.51 -4.80 -42.32
N HIS A 288 -6.58 -5.84 -41.48
CA HIS A 288 -7.74 -6.09 -40.64
C HIS A 288 -7.36 -6.10 -39.17
N PHE A 289 -7.64 -5.01 -38.48
CA PHE A 289 -7.31 -4.83 -37.06
C PHE A 289 -8.50 -5.19 -36.16
N SER A 290 -8.22 -5.91 -35.08
CA SER A 290 -9.15 -6.13 -33.97
C SER A 290 -8.56 -5.49 -32.72
N PHE A 291 -9.23 -4.48 -32.18
CA PHE A 291 -8.83 -3.84 -30.92
C PHE A 291 -9.40 -4.59 -29.72
N TRP A 292 -8.61 -4.64 -28.65
CA TRP A 292 -9.09 -4.99 -27.31
C TRP A 292 -9.41 -3.69 -26.58
N GLN A 293 -10.54 -3.07 -26.90
CA GLN A 293 -11.01 -1.89 -26.19
C GLN A 293 -12.15 -2.34 -25.27
N SER A 294 -11.83 -2.51 -23.98
CA SER A 294 -12.73 -2.98 -22.92
C SER A 294 -13.13 -4.46 -22.97
N HIS A 295 -13.80 -4.94 -21.92
CA HIS A 295 -14.43 -6.26 -21.82
C HIS A 295 -15.49 -6.55 -22.91
N ASP A 296 -15.77 -5.58 -23.79
CA ASP A 296 -16.56 -5.76 -25.00
C ASP A 296 -15.65 -5.75 -26.24
N MET A 297 -15.81 -6.76 -27.09
CA MET A 297 -15.03 -6.92 -28.31
C MET A 297 -15.32 -5.74 -29.25
N SER A 298 -14.39 -4.79 -29.37
CA SER A 298 -14.55 -3.67 -30.30
C SER A 298 -14.71 -4.18 -31.75
N THR A 299 -15.49 -3.46 -32.55
CA THR A 299 -15.76 -3.85 -33.94
C THR A 299 -14.46 -3.89 -34.73
N PRO A 300 -14.20 -4.97 -35.50
CA PRO A 300 -13.00 -5.04 -36.32
C PRO A 300 -13.02 -3.91 -37.36
N PHE A 301 -11.89 -3.22 -37.52
CA PHE A 301 -11.75 -2.14 -38.48
C PHE A 301 -10.75 -2.50 -39.57
N ARG A 302 -11.05 -2.04 -40.80
CA ARG A 302 -10.27 -2.36 -41.99
C ARG A 302 -9.63 -1.08 -42.53
N VAL A 303 -8.30 -1.11 -42.68
CA VAL A 303 -7.54 -0.09 -43.41
C VAL A 303 -7.31 -0.61 -44.82
N SER A 304 -7.70 0.16 -45.84
CA SER A 304 -7.45 -0.18 -47.24
C SER A 304 -6.67 0.95 -47.90
N LEU A 305 -5.56 0.63 -48.56
CA LEU A 305 -4.67 1.58 -49.24
C LEU A 305 -4.50 1.12 -50.70
N GLY A 306 -4.73 1.98 -51.68
CA GLY A 306 -4.40 1.70 -53.07
C GLY A 306 -2.90 1.84 -53.29
N LEU A 307 -2.27 0.90 -54.00
CA LEU A 307 -0.81 0.88 -54.21
C LEU A 307 -0.27 2.14 -54.93
N ASN A 308 -1.13 2.89 -55.61
CA ASN A 308 -0.80 4.11 -56.36
C ASN A 308 -1.35 5.39 -55.70
N ASP A 309 -1.93 5.30 -54.49
CA ASP A 309 -2.60 6.45 -53.85
C ASP A 309 -1.60 7.51 -53.34
N SER A 310 -0.35 7.11 -53.06
CA SER A 310 0.71 8.03 -52.65
C SER A 310 2.03 7.70 -53.34
N SER A 311 2.86 8.73 -53.57
CA SER A 311 4.21 8.55 -54.11
C SER A 311 5.06 7.64 -53.21
N ALA A 312 4.94 7.77 -51.90
CA ALA A 312 5.63 6.92 -50.94
C ALA A 312 5.27 5.43 -51.12
N LEU A 313 3.99 5.12 -51.31
CA LEU A 313 3.52 3.74 -51.48
C LEU A 313 3.88 3.17 -52.86
N ALA A 314 3.81 4.00 -53.91
CA ALA A 314 4.24 3.63 -55.26
C ALA A 314 5.75 3.34 -55.29
N ASP A 315 6.57 4.18 -54.62
CA ASP A 315 8.01 3.98 -54.49
C ASP A 315 8.32 2.69 -53.70
N LEU A 316 7.59 2.46 -52.62
CA LEU A 316 7.74 1.24 -51.82
C LEU A 316 7.38 0.01 -52.67
N HIS A 317 6.28 0.06 -53.42
CA HIS A 317 5.88 -1.03 -54.32
C HIS A 317 6.89 -1.27 -55.45
N GLY A 318 7.52 -0.22 -56.00
CA GLY A 318 8.55 -0.34 -57.04
C GLY A 318 9.90 -0.92 -56.58
N SER A 319 10.15 -1.02 -55.26
CA SER A 319 11.51 -1.10 -54.69
C SER A 319 12.32 -2.41 -54.77
N ASN A 320 11.85 -3.63 -54.96
CA ASN A 320 12.61 -4.91 -54.88
C ASN A 320 13.46 -5.22 -53.63
N SER A 321 13.72 -4.26 -52.75
CA SER A 321 14.47 -4.40 -51.51
C SER A 321 13.54 -4.28 -50.30
N THR A 322 13.94 -4.88 -49.18
CA THR A 322 13.30 -4.63 -47.89
C THR A 322 13.41 -3.15 -47.56
N ASP A 323 12.27 -2.50 -47.31
CA ASP A 323 12.18 -1.06 -47.11
C ASP A 323 10.91 -0.70 -46.31
N TYR A 324 10.80 0.55 -45.86
CA TYR A 324 9.67 1.05 -45.08
C TYR A 324 9.24 2.45 -45.51
N ARG A 325 7.97 2.80 -45.28
CA ARG A 325 7.46 4.17 -45.46
C ARG A 325 6.51 4.55 -44.33
N PHE A 326 6.50 5.83 -43.99
CA PHE A 326 5.44 6.44 -43.20
C PHE A 326 4.29 6.80 -44.14
N ILE A 327 3.06 6.49 -43.76
CA ILE A 327 1.89 6.72 -44.60
C ILE A 327 0.90 7.61 -43.86
N ASP A 328 0.29 8.55 -44.58
CA ASP A 328 -0.84 9.28 -44.04
C ASP A 328 -2.06 8.36 -44.12
N LEU A 329 -2.43 7.77 -42.98
CA LEU A 329 -3.66 6.99 -42.89
C LEU A 329 -4.85 7.95 -43.01
N PRO A 330 -5.95 7.54 -43.68
CA PRO A 330 -7.17 8.34 -43.71
C PRO A 330 -7.61 8.57 -42.26
N VAL A 331 -7.52 9.82 -41.82
CA VAL A 331 -7.81 10.22 -40.44
C VAL A 331 -9.30 10.03 -40.22
N ASN A 332 -9.69 8.90 -39.62
CA ASN A 332 -10.99 8.77 -39.03
C ASN A 332 -10.91 9.46 -37.65
N GLU A 333 -11.84 10.35 -37.33
CA GLU A 333 -11.85 11.14 -36.07
C GLU A 333 -11.88 10.27 -34.80
N GLU A 334 -12.00 8.94 -34.95
CA GLU A 334 -12.06 7.96 -33.89
C GLU A 334 -10.73 7.24 -33.60
N TRP A 335 -9.69 7.46 -34.40
CA TRP A 335 -8.42 6.71 -34.31
C TRP A 335 -7.35 7.52 -33.57
N LEU A 336 -6.96 7.07 -32.37
CA LEU A 336 -5.86 7.66 -31.58
C LEU A 336 -4.49 7.10 -31.98
N VAL A 337 -4.23 6.99 -33.27
CA VAL A 337 -2.94 6.50 -33.78
C VAL A 337 -1.89 7.61 -33.61
N SER A 338 -0.86 7.32 -32.81
CA SER A 338 0.26 8.22 -32.56
C SER A 338 1.23 8.28 -33.73
N GLY A 339 1.36 7.19 -34.46
CA GLY A 339 2.20 7.06 -35.65
C GLY A 339 1.95 5.73 -36.34
N ASN A 340 2.42 5.60 -37.59
CA ASN A 340 2.27 4.35 -38.34
C ASN A 340 3.49 4.12 -39.25
N ILE A 341 3.78 2.85 -39.50
CA ILE A 341 4.90 2.43 -40.35
C ILE A 341 4.44 1.27 -41.22
N LEU A 342 4.60 1.40 -42.54
CA LEU A 342 4.40 0.31 -43.48
C LEU A 342 5.74 -0.29 -43.87
N PHE A 343 5.91 -1.58 -43.60
CA PHE A 343 7.04 -2.37 -44.06
C PHE A 343 6.68 -3.10 -45.35
N ALA A 344 7.63 -3.18 -46.28
CA ALA A 344 7.59 -4.06 -47.43
C ALA A 344 8.79 -4.99 -47.39
N ASN A 345 8.52 -6.28 -47.19
CA ASN A 345 9.50 -7.33 -47.13
C ASN A 345 9.44 -8.18 -48.40
N THR A 346 10.60 -8.61 -48.89
CA THR A 346 10.69 -9.46 -50.08
C THR A 346 11.18 -10.83 -49.63
N ALA A 347 10.28 -11.81 -49.57
CA ALA A 347 10.65 -13.18 -49.25
C ALA A 347 11.19 -13.86 -50.51
N ARG A 348 12.43 -14.37 -50.46
CA ARG A 348 12.97 -15.26 -51.49
C ARG A 348 12.82 -16.69 -50.99
N ASN A 349 11.81 -17.40 -51.48
CA ASN A 349 11.80 -18.85 -51.40
C ASN A 349 12.70 -19.40 -52.51
N GLU A 350 13.60 -20.33 -52.19
CA GLU A 350 14.50 -20.96 -53.18
C GLU A 350 13.74 -21.76 -54.26
N GLU A 351 12.45 -22.08 -54.03
CA GLU A 351 11.59 -22.83 -54.94
C GLU A 351 10.67 -21.97 -55.83
N ASP A 352 10.50 -20.68 -55.55
CA ASP A 352 9.61 -19.80 -56.33
C ASP A 352 10.38 -18.93 -57.34
N ASP A 353 9.99 -19.01 -58.61
CA ASP A 353 10.56 -18.23 -59.72
C ASP A 353 10.28 -16.71 -59.61
N LYS A 354 9.44 -16.29 -58.64
CA LYS A 354 9.11 -14.87 -58.38
C LYS A 354 9.06 -14.58 -56.89
N PRO A 355 9.79 -13.57 -56.39
CA PRO A 355 9.74 -13.19 -54.99
C PRO A 355 8.36 -12.61 -54.62
N GLU A 356 7.72 -13.16 -53.59
CA GLU A 356 6.46 -12.61 -53.07
C GLU A 356 6.71 -11.44 -52.11
N ARG A 357 5.98 -10.34 -52.35
CA ARG A 357 6.03 -9.12 -51.54
C ARG A 357 5.05 -9.20 -50.40
N HIS A 358 5.57 -9.12 -49.19
CA HIS A 358 4.78 -9.10 -47.96
C HIS A 358 4.76 -7.69 -47.40
N TYR A 359 3.57 -7.18 -47.11
CA TYR A 359 3.39 -5.87 -46.50
C TYR A 359 2.94 -6.03 -45.06
N THR A 360 3.53 -5.30 -44.13
CA THR A 360 3.09 -5.29 -42.72
C THR A 360 2.88 -3.87 -42.26
N LEU A 361 1.67 -3.55 -41.81
CA LEU A 361 1.33 -2.23 -41.28
C LEU A 361 1.38 -2.29 -39.75
N CYS A 362 2.23 -1.45 -39.17
CA CYS A 362 2.37 -1.27 -37.75
C CYS A 362 1.71 0.04 -37.31
N LEU A 363 0.75 -0.04 -36.39
CA LEU A 363 0.14 1.10 -35.73
C LEU A 363 0.77 1.29 -34.35
N ILE A 364 1.12 2.54 -34.04
CA ILE A 364 1.76 2.93 -32.80
C ILE A 364 0.77 3.78 -32.01
N PHE A 365 0.63 3.46 -30.72
CA PHE A 365 -0.19 4.18 -29.77
C PHE A 365 0.69 4.58 -28.60
N ALA A 366 0.79 5.86 -28.31
CA ALA A 366 1.69 6.39 -27.30
C ALA A 366 0.99 7.42 -26.44
N ARG A 367 1.25 7.36 -25.14
CA ARG A 367 0.77 8.34 -24.16
C ARG A 367 1.75 8.51 -23.00
N TRP A 368 1.63 9.63 -22.32
CA TRP A 368 2.23 9.82 -21.01
C TRP A 368 1.41 9.12 -19.94
N ALA A 369 2.07 8.44 -19.02
CA ALA A 369 1.44 7.84 -17.85
C ALA A 369 2.21 8.20 -16.58
N GLU A 370 1.49 8.45 -15.49
CA GLU A 370 2.15 8.75 -14.22
C GLU A 370 2.97 7.56 -13.71
N ALA A 371 4.20 7.86 -13.32
CA ALA A 371 5.17 6.94 -12.75
C ALA A 371 6.14 7.70 -11.86
N ASP A 372 5.80 7.73 -10.57
CA ASP A 372 6.58 8.41 -9.53
C ASP A 372 7.23 7.45 -8.53
N THR A 373 7.01 6.14 -8.68
CA THR A 373 7.64 5.12 -7.83
C THR A 373 8.35 4.03 -8.65
N TRP A 374 9.41 3.48 -8.08
CA TRP A 374 10.21 2.42 -8.68
C TRP A 374 10.59 1.42 -7.62
N ILE A 375 10.35 0.13 -7.88
CA ILE A 375 10.84 -0.95 -7.04
C ILE A 375 12.28 -1.27 -7.46
N GLU A 376 13.24 -1.07 -6.57
CA GLU A 376 14.60 -1.56 -6.74
C GLU A 376 14.71 -2.97 -6.15
N LEU A 377 14.84 -3.95 -7.03
CA LEU A 377 15.23 -5.31 -6.67
C LEU A 377 16.77 -5.41 -6.63
N PRO A 378 17.35 -6.43 -5.96
CA PRO A 378 18.80 -6.57 -5.79
C PRO A 378 19.64 -6.52 -7.08
N HIS A 379 19.01 -6.64 -8.24
CA HIS A 379 19.65 -6.69 -9.56
C HIS A 379 19.10 -5.69 -10.59
N TYR A 380 17.98 -5.01 -10.35
CA TYR A 380 17.36 -4.08 -11.31
C TYR A 380 16.22 -3.25 -10.69
N SER A 381 15.90 -2.10 -11.28
CA SER A 381 14.72 -1.30 -10.91
C SER A 381 13.56 -1.51 -11.89
N ARG A 382 12.35 -1.77 -11.38
CA ARG A 382 11.11 -1.75 -12.17
C ARG A 382 10.28 -0.51 -11.82
N PRO A 383 9.73 0.21 -12.81
CA PRO A 383 8.77 1.25 -12.54
C PRO A 383 7.53 0.64 -11.90
N TRP A 384 7.06 1.28 -10.84
CA TRP A 384 5.83 0.95 -10.16
C TRP A 384 4.96 2.20 -10.18
N SER A 385 3.78 2.08 -10.76
CA SER A 385 2.69 3.00 -10.46
C SER A 385 1.48 2.13 -10.18
N HIS A 386 0.32 2.74 -9.91
CA HIS A 386 -0.95 2.06 -10.10
C HIS A 386 -1.12 1.78 -11.61
N PHE A 387 -0.23 0.94 -12.14
CA PHE A 387 -0.02 0.67 -13.53
C PHE A 387 -1.14 -0.28 -13.90
N ASN A 388 -2.24 0.30 -14.34
CA ASN A 388 -3.27 -0.41 -15.05
C ASN A 388 -2.94 -0.24 -16.54
N PRO A 389 -2.17 -1.15 -17.15
CA PRO A 389 -1.84 -1.08 -18.59
C PRO A 389 -3.08 -1.16 -19.48
N LEU A 390 -4.22 -1.54 -18.90
CA LEU A 390 -5.54 -1.55 -19.51
C LEU A 390 -6.25 -0.18 -19.45
N VAL A 391 -5.61 0.90 -18.99
CA VAL A 391 -6.24 2.23 -19.09
C VAL A 391 -6.41 2.55 -20.57
N GLU A 392 -7.66 2.52 -20.98
CA GLU A 392 -8.17 2.93 -22.28
C GLU A 392 -7.41 4.15 -22.81
N PHE A 393 -7.02 4.09 -24.09
CA PHE A 393 -6.70 5.29 -24.85
C PHE A 393 -8.02 6.07 -24.99
N ASP A 394 -8.39 6.80 -23.94
CA ASP A 394 -9.58 7.65 -23.90
C ASP A 394 -9.29 8.94 -24.68
N ARG A 395 -10.24 9.32 -25.53
CA ARG A 395 -10.16 10.43 -26.50
C ARG A 395 -9.95 11.79 -25.82
N ASN A 396 -10.31 11.91 -24.54
CA ASN A 396 -10.18 13.15 -23.76
C ASN A 396 -8.89 13.26 -22.94
N SER A 397 -7.98 12.29 -23.05
CA SER A 397 -6.71 12.36 -22.34
C SER A 397 -5.76 13.34 -23.02
N SER A 398 -5.43 14.44 -22.34
CA SER A 398 -4.36 15.39 -22.72
C SER A 398 -2.95 14.78 -22.72
N ASP A 399 -2.83 13.46 -22.57
CA ASP A 399 -1.57 12.74 -22.42
C ASP A 399 -1.19 11.93 -23.66
N VAL A 400 -2.05 11.86 -24.69
CA VAL A 400 -1.74 11.19 -25.96
C VAL A 400 -0.59 11.91 -26.68
N ILE A 401 0.33 11.12 -27.22
CA ILE A 401 1.51 11.60 -27.93
C ILE A 401 1.28 11.41 -29.43
N HIS A 402 1.42 12.47 -30.22
CA HIS A 402 1.37 12.45 -31.67
C HIS A 402 2.79 12.56 -32.24
N MET A 403 3.14 11.70 -33.18
CA MET A 403 4.47 11.63 -33.79
C MET A 403 4.38 12.02 -35.26
N ASP A 404 5.10 13.08 -35.63
CA ASP A 404 5.25 13.46 -37.03
C ASP A 404 6.20 12.49 -37.76
N GLY A 405 6.00 12.32 -39.07
CA GLY A 405 6.84 11.47 -39.92
C GLY A 405 8.31 11.88 -39.88
N LYS A 406 8.59 13.20 -39.77
CA LYS A 406 9.97 13.69 -39.63
C LYS A 406 10.62 13.30 -38.30
N TRP A 407 9.84 13.23 -37.22
CA TRP A 407 10.36 12.77 -35.92
C TRP A 407 10.67 11.28 -35.97
N LEU A 408 9.76 10.48 -36.54
CA LEU A 408 9.95 9.04 -36.76
C LEU A 408 11.16 8.77 -37.67
N GLU A 409 11.35 9.57 -38.71
CA GLU A 409 12.53 9.50 -39.58
C GLU A 409 13.81 9.80 -38.78
N GLY A 410 13.79 10.87 -37.98
CA GLY A 410 14.91 11.26 -37.13
C GLY A 410 15.38 10.14 -36.21
N ILE A 411 14.46 9.50 -35.47
CA ILE A 411 14.79 8.39 -34.56
C ILE A 411 15.13 7.08 -35.28
N SER A 412 14.82 6.97 -36.58
CA SER A 412 15.17 5.81 -37.41
C SER A 412 16.55 5.91 -38.05
N SER A 413 17.13 7.10 -38.13
CA SER A 413 18.37 7.38 -38.88
C SER A 413 19.63 7.18 -38.03
N PHE A 414 20.64 6.50 -38.59
CA PHE A 414 21.97 6.34 -38.00
C PHE A 414 23.08 6.77 -38.98
N SER A 415 24.31 6.92 -38.48
CA SER A 415 25.47 7.33 -39.29
C SER A 415 25.72 6.45 -40.52
N ASN A 416 25.41 5.14 -40.45
CA ASN A 416 25.65 4.16 -41.51
C ASN A 416 24.40 3.36 -41.97
N GLY A 417 23.18 3.77 -41.61
CA GLY A 417 21.97 3.01 -41.99
C GLY A 417 20.67 3.47 -41.32
N SER A 418 19.62 2.65 -41.43
CA SER A 418 18.32 2.87 -40.79
C SER A 418 17.97 1.74 -39.83
N PHE A 419 17.51 2.11 -38.64
CA PHE A 419 16.99 1.18 -37.64
C PHE A 419 15.82 0.36 -38.16
N LEU A 420 14.86 1.04 -38.80
CA LEU A 420 13.63 0.42 -39.28
C LEU A 420 13.92 -0.57 -40.40
N ARG A 421 14.89 -0.26 -41.27
CA ARG A 421 15.38 -1.21 -42.28
C ARG A 421 16.03 -2.43 -41.63
N SER A 422 16.84 -2.21 -40.59
CA SER A 422 17.52 -3.29 -39.87
C SER A 422 16.54 -4.21 -39.13
N ILE A 423 15.46 -3.66 -38.52
CA ILE A 423 14.37 -4.46 -37.95
C ILE A 423 13.67 -5.26 -39.04
N ALA A 424 13.37 -4.63 -40.18
CA ALA A 424 12.68 -5.29 -41.27
C ALA A 424 13.47 -6.50 -41.76
N ASP A 425 14.78 -6.35 -41.98
CA ASP A 425 15.66 -7.45 -42.38
C ASP A 425 15.78 -8.53 -41.28
N TYR A 426 15.89 -8.14 -40.01
CA TYR A 426 16.00 -9.08 -38.89
C TYR A 426 14.73 -9.90 -38.68
N CYS A 427 13.56 -9.24 -38.68
CA CYS A 427 12.27 -9.88 -38.44
C CYS A 427 11.76 -10.66 -39.66
N VAL A 428 12.37 -10.51 -40.84
CA VAL A 428 12.14 -11.45 -41.96
C VAL A 428 12.78 -12.80 -41.67
N ALA A 429 13.90 -12.84 -40.93
CA ALA A 429 14.56 -14.08 -40.56
C ALA A 429 13.98 -14.74 -39.29
N ASP A 430 13.28 -13.97 -38.44
CA ASP A 430 12.61 -14.46 -37.23
C ASP A 430 11.13 -14.77 -37.54
N ASP A 431 10.75 -16.04 -37.56
CA ASP A 431 9.39 -16.53 -37.89
C ASP A 431 8.30 -16.16 -36.85
N ARG A 432 8.61 -15.23 -35.94
CA ARG A 432 7.73 -14.77 -34.86
C ARG A 432 6.90 -13.57 -35.31
N ARG A 433 5.57 -13.71 -35.25
CA ARG A 433 4.60 -12.68 -35.65
C ARG A 433 4.77 -11.35 -34.90
N GLU A 434 5.24 -11.39 -33.66
CA GLU A 434 5.39 -10.20 -32.81
C GLU A 434 6.77 -9.54 -32.89
N CYS A 435 7.68 -10.00 -33.75
CA CYS A 435 9.06 -9.49 -33.80
C CYS A 435 9.09 -7.96 -34.02
N GLN A 436 8.39 -7.48 -35.05
CA GLN A 436 8.33 -6.05 -35.37
C GLN A 436 7.67 -5.24 -34.23
N GLU A 437 6.59 -5.74 -33.64
CA GLU A 437 5.90 -5.08 -32.53
C GLU A 437 6.82 -4.85 -31.33
N ARG A 438 7.59 -5.87 -30.96
CA ARG A 438 8.51 -5.81 -29.80
C ARG A 438 9.63 -4.82 -30.00
N PHE A 439 10.32 -4.86 -31.14
CA PHE A 439 11.45 -3.96 -31.40
C PHE A 439 11.00 -2.52 -31.60
N LEU A 440 9.86 -2.30 -32.27
CA LEU A 440 9.27 -0.96 -32.40
C LEU A 440 8.82 -0.41 -31.05
N GLY A 441 8.12 -1.22 -30.25
CA GLY A 441 7.68 -0.83 -28.91
C GLY A 441 8.85 -0.39 -28.04
N LEU A 442 9.93 -1.18 -28.00
CA LEU A 442 11.15 -0.86 -27.27
C LEU A 442 11.82 0.43 -27.76
N HIS A 443 12.09 0.52 -29.06
CA HIS A 443 12.84 1.64 -29.64
C HIS A 443 12.11 2.97 -29.51
N ILE A 444 10.80 2.99 -29.81
CA ILE A 444 10.00 4.21 -29.73
C ILE A 444 9.87 4.65 -28.27
N THR A 445 9.65 3.71 -27.34
CA THR A 445 9.58 4.02 -25.91
C THR A 445 10.90 4.61 -25.40
N ASP A 446 12.04 4.01 -25.78
CA ASP A 446 13.38 4.51 -25.42
C ASP A 446 13.61 5.92 -26.00
N ALA A 447 13.30 6.14 -27.27
CA ALA A 447 13.42 7.44 -27.92
C ALA A 447 12.60 8.53 -27.22
N ILE A 448 11.33 8.26 -26.86
CA ILE A 448 10.51 9.22 -26.10
C ILE A 448 11.11 9.47 -24.72
N SER A 449 11.65 8.43 -24.06
CA SER A 449 12.26 8.57 -22.73
C SER A 449 13.57 9.40 -22.73
N GLN A 450 14.20 9.54 -23.89
CA GLN A 450 15.40 10.34 -24.11
C GLN A 450 15.11 11.78 -24.51
N ALA A 451 13.95 12.07 -25.10
CA ALA A 451 13.55 13.39 -25.59
C ALA A 451 13.50 14.50 -24.50
N GLY A 452 13.68 14.15 -23.22
CA GLY A 452 13.73 15.07 -22.09
C GLY A 452 15.07 15.17 -21.35
N ASN A 453 16.15 14.54 -21.82
CA ASN A 453 17.44 14.60 -21.13
C ASN A 453 18.16 15.93 -21.43
N ASN A 454 18.21 16.83 -20.44
CA ASN A 454 18.87 18.13 -20.59
C ASN A 454 20.41 18.03 -20.52
N VAL A 455 20.96 17.02 -19.83
CA VAL A 455 22.36 17.03 -19.38
C VAL A 455 23.34 16.62 -20.50
N SER A 456 22.87 15.86 -21.49
CA SER A 456 23.68 15.45 -22.66
C SER A 456 23.48 16.35 -23.89
N TRP A 457 22.66 17.40 -23.80
CA TRP A 457 22.13 18.09 -25.00
C TRP A 457 22.03 19.62 -24.85
N PRO A 458 23.16 20.36 -24.82
CA PRO A 458 23.13 21.82 -24.75
C PRO A 458 22.39 22.49 -25.93
N ASN A 459 22.30 21.78 -27.07
CA ASN A 459 21.76 22.33 -28.31
C ASN A 459 20.24 22.16 -28.49
N TYR A 460 19.56 21.37 -27.65
CA TYR A 460 18.09 21.17 -27.73
C TYR A 460 17.30 22.45 -27.42
N PHE A 461 17.94 23.42 -26.75
CA PHE A 461 17.39 24.76 -26.47
C PHE A 461 18.23 25.88 -27.08
N ALA A 462 18.97 25.65 -28.18
CA ALA A 462 19.81 26.67 -28.81
C ALA A 462 19.05 27.94 -29.28
N GLY A 463 17.71 27.95 -29.22
CA GLY A 463 16.88 29.13 -29.45
C GLY A 463 16.29 29.81 -28.21
N ILE A 464 16.44 29.24 -27.00
CA ILE A 464 15.93 29.82 -25.76
C ILE A 464 17.15 30.26 -24.94
N THR A 465 17.43 31.56 -24.94
CA THR A 465 18.32 32.16 -23.94
C THR A 465 17.91 31.62 -22.58
N PRO A 466 18.81 30.99 -21.78
CA PRO A 466 18.49 30.60 -20.43
C PRO A 466 17.94 31.83 -19.73
N SER A 467 16.65 31.85 -19.44
CA SER A 467 16.07 32.93 -18.66
C SER A 467 16.75 32.84 -17.32
N ASP A 468 17.60 33.83 -17.02
CA ASP A 468 17.99 34.14 -15.66
C ASP A 468 16.68 34.23 -14.84
N ASP A 469 16.54 33.35 -13.85
CA ASP A 469 15.56 33.36 -12.74
C ASP A 469 14.10 32.86 -12.84
N ALA A 470 13.65 32.10 -13.85
CA ALA A 470 12.39 31.31 -13.75
C ALA A 470 12.37 30.22 -14.84
N THR A 471 12.41 28.91 -14.62
CA THR A 471 11.74 28.05 -13.64
C THR A 471 12.51 26.72 -13.56
N ARG A 472 13.29 26.50 -12.49
CA ARG A 472 13.94 25.18 -12.31
C ARG A 472 13.00 24.24 -11.59
N ASP A 473 12.87 23.03 -12.10
CA ASP A 473 12.18 21.96 -11.38
C ASP A 473 13.14 21.29 -10.43
N LYS A 474 12.65 20.96 -9.25
CA LYS A 474 13.42 20.28 -8.23
C LYS A 474 13.02 18.81 -8.20
N VAL A 475 14.01 17.93 -8.37
CA VAL A 475 13.82 16.49 -8.29
C VAL A 475 13.99 16.06 -6.84
N THR A 476 12.94 15.46 -6.26
CA THR A 476 12.97 14.96 -4.88
C THR A 476 12.93 13.44 -4.90
N TYR A 477 14.02 12.81 -4.50
CA TYR A 477 14.08 11.37 -4.30
C TYR A 477 13.72 11.01 -2.86
N THR A 478 12.95 9.95 -2.68
CA THR A 478 12.64 9.36 -1.38
C THR A 478 12.72 7.85 -1.52
N ARG A 479 13.74 7.25 -0.89
CA ARG A 479 13.87 5.79 -0.85
C ARG A 479 13.20 5.24 0.40
N SER A 480 12.51 4.13 0.24
CA SER A 480 11.83 3.39 1.28
C SER A 480 12.18 1.90 1.18
N TYR A 481 12.18 1.20 2.31
CA TYR A 481 12.36 -0.26 2.35
C TYR A 481 11.24 -0.89 3.16
N TYR A 482 10.89 -2.12 2.82
CA TYR A 482 9.79 -2.83 3.46
C TYR A 482 10.30 -3.64 4.65
N THR A 483 9.97 -3.22 5.87
CA THR A 483 10.47 -3.87 7.11
C THR A 483 9.44 -3.81 8.23
N TYR A 484 9.64 -4.62 9.27
CA TYR A 484 8.91 -4.53 10.53
C TYR A 484 9.46 -3.40 11.39
N ALA A 485 8.58 -2.59 11.97
CA ALA A 485 8.97 -1.54 12.90
C ALA A 485 7.86 -1.13 13.87
N TYR A 486 8.26 -0.48 14.97
CA TYR A 486 7.36 0.10 15.97
C TYR A 486 7.13 1.58 15.66
N ARG A 487 6.00 1.92 15.03
CA ARG A 487 5.65 3.29 14.64
C ARG A 487 4.17 3.59 14.84
N PHE A 488 3.81 4.80 15.28
CA PHE A 488 2.41 5.17 15.48
C PHE A 488 1.66 5.36 14.17
N GLU A 489 2.31 5.90 13.14
CA GLU A 489 1.68 6.18 11.84
C GLU A 489 1.56 4.95 10.93
N SER A 490 1.96 3.76 11.37
CA SER A 490 1.80 2.54 10.54
C SER A 490 0.38 1.97 10.58
N SER A 491 -0.45 2.36 11.56
CA SER A 491 -1.85 1.93 11.65
C SER A 491 -2.65 2.81 12.61
N HIS A 492 -3.89 3.15 12.24
CA HIS A 492 -4.84 3.84 13.12
C HIS A 492 -5.19 3.05 14.39
N SER A 493 -5.01 1.73 14.41
CA SER A 493 -5.32 0.88 15.58
C SER A 493 -4.28 1.00 16.71
N ILE A 494 -3.05 1.41 16.40
CA ILE A 494 -1.95 1.53 17.37
C ILE A 494 -2.19 2.66 18.38
N PRO A 495 -2.49 3.92 17.98
CA PRO A 495 -2.76 4.98 18.94
C PRO A 495 -3.99 4.65 19.81
N LEU A 496 -5.03 4.04 19.23
CA LEU A 496 -6.19 3.57 19.96
C LEU A 496 -5.81 2.53 21.03
N ALA A 497 -4.94 1.56 20.69
CA ALA A 497 -4.45 0.59 21.64
C ALA A 497 -3.69 1.24 22.81
N PHE A 498 -2.83 2.21 22.52
CA PHE A 498 -2.13 2.96 23.55
C PHE A 498 -3.07 3.80 24.43
N SER A 499 -4.16 4.35 23.90
CA SER A 499 -5.16 5.06 24.71
C SER A 499 -5.80 4.16 25.76
N PHE A 500 -6.17 2.92 25.40
CA PHE A 500 -6.74 1.94 26.33
C PHE A 500 -5.71 1.46 27.37
N LEU A 501 -4.46 1.25 26.96
CA LEU A 501 -3.38 0.90 27.88
C LEU A 501 -3.09 2.04 28.87
N LEU A 502 -3.11 3.30 28.40
CA LEU A 502 -2.96 4.47 29.26
C LEU A 502 -4.12 4.59 30.25
N LEU A 503 -5.35 4.28 29.81
CA LEU A 503 -6.53 4.24 30.68
C LEU A 503 -6.41 3.17 31.77
N HIS A 504 -5.90 1.98 31.44
CA HIS A 504 -5.57 0.96 32.44
C HIS A 504 -4.53 1.48 33.44
N VAL A 505 -3.43 2.08 32.97
CA VAL A 505 -2.40 2.67 33.85
C VAL A 505 -3.00 3.75 34.74
N LEU A 506 -3.88 4.60 34.22
CA LEU A 506 -4.57 5.62 35.01
C LEU A 506 -5.43 5.00 36.12
N LEU A 507 -6.18 3.92 35.83
CA LEU A 507 -6.96 3.21 36.85
C LEU A 507 -6.06 2.62 37.94
N VAL A 508 -4.92 2.03 37.57
CA VAL A 508 -3.95 1.51 38.53
C VAL A 508 -3.39 2.63 39.39
N LEU A 509 -3.06 3.80 38.82
CA LEU A 509 -2.55 4.95 39.58
C LEU A 509 -3.61 5.51 40.54
N ILE A 510 -4.87 5.64 40.08
CA ILE A 510 -5.98 6.06 40.95
C ILE A 510 -6.15 5.06 42.10
N HIS A 511 -6.12 3.77 41.79
CA HIS A 511 -6.22 2.71 42.79
C HIS A 511 -5.08 2.76 43.81
N LEU A 512 -3.83 2.92 43.36
CA LEU A 512 -2.66 3.08 44.21
C LEU A 512 -2.80 4.29 45.14
N ILE A 513 -3.19 5.45 44.60
CA ILE A 513 -3.44 6.66 45.39
C ILE A 513 -4.55 6.41 46.43
N THR A 514 -5.62 5.70 46.05
CA THR A 514 -6.72 5.37 46.94
C THR A 514 -6.24 4.49 48.11
N ILE A 515 -5.40 3.49 47.83
CA ILE A 515 -4.79 2.66 48.87
C ILE A 515 -3.90 3.49 49.80
N LEU A 516 -3.06 4.37 49.24
CA LEU A 516 -2.11 5.18 50.02
C LEU A 516 -2.79 6.24 50.90
N VAL A 517 -3.95 6.77 50.48
CA VAL A 517 -4.70 7.81 51.21
C VAL A 517 -5.70 7.18 52.21
N SER A 518 -6.08 5.91 52.02
CA SER A 518 -7.01 5.22 52.91
C SER A 518 -6.46 5.12 54.33
N LYS A 519 -7.32 5.43 55.32
CA LYS A 519 -7.01 5.28 56.76
C LYS A 519 -6.85 3.82 57.17
N ASP A 520 -7.47 2.92 56.42
CA ASP A 520 -7.24 1.48 56.47
C ASP A 520 -6.38 1.15 55.25
N PRO A 521 -5.03 1.29 55.32
CA PRO A 521 -4.16 0.75 54.28
C PRO A 521 -4.45 -0.75 54.17
N TRP A 522 -4.27 -1.32 52.98
CA TRP A 522 -4.51 -2.73 52.67
C TRP A 522 -3.63 -3.62 53.57
N GLN A 523 -4.06 -3.82 54.81
CA GLN A 523 -3.55 -4.82 55.73
C GLN A 523 -4.30 -6.07 55.33
N GLY A 524 -3.55 -7.04 54.78
CA GLY A 524 -4.10 -8.28 54.27
C GLY A 524 -5.15 -8.81 55.23
N SER A 525 -6.43 -8.65 54.88
CA SER A 525 -7.52 -9.07 55.75
C SER A 525 -7.89 -10.49 55.39
N ASP A 526 -8.44 -11.24 56.35
CA ASP A 526 -8.75 -12.67 56.20
C ASP A 526 -9.73 -13.02 55.05
N TRP A 527 -10.12 -12.04 54.22
CA TRP A 527 -11.18 -12.11 53.20
C TRP A 527 -10.76 -11.52 51.84
N ASP A 528 -9.45 -11.43 51.56
CA ASP A 528 -8.89 -10.77 50.37
C ASP A 528 -8.95 -11.64 49.10
N ASN A 529 -9.35 -12.91 49.21
CA ASN A 529 -9.61 -13.78 48.08
C ASN A 529 -11.07 -14.24 48.04
N PHE A 530 -11.56 -14.52 46.83
CA PHE A 530 -12.90 -15.06 46.63
C PHE A 530 -13.14 -16.37 47.41
N GLY A 531 -12.10 -17.20 47.54
CA GLY A 531 -12.17 -18.44 48.34
C GLY A 531 -12.59 -18.16 49.78
N ASP A 532 -12.03 -17.12 50.40
CA ASP A 532 -12.34 -16.75 51.77
C ASP A 532 -13.76 -16.17 51.88
N MET A 533 -14.19 -15.39 50.89
CA MET A 533 -15.58 -14.93 50.78
C MET A 533 -16.57 -16.10 50.62
N LEU A 534 -16.21 -17.15 49.90
CA LEU A 534 -17.03 -18.35 49.74
C LEU A 534 -17.11 -19.15 51.04
N VAL A 535 -15.98 -19.30 51.74
CA VAL A 535 -15.93 -19.95 53.06
C VAL A 535 -16.80 -19.19 54.07
N LEU A 536 -16.75 -17.86 54.08
CA LEU A 536 -17.66 -17.04 54.88
C LEU A 536 -19.13 -17.24 54.51
N ALA A 537 -19.43 -17.29 53.21
CA ALA A 537 -20.80 -17.48 52.75
C ALA A 537 -21.34 -18.84 53.22
N LEU A 538 -20.52 -19.88 53.18
CA LEU A 538 -20.88 -21.23 53.67
C LEU A 538 -20.98 -21.29 55.20
N ALA A 539 -20.19 -20.50 55.92
CA ALA A 539 -20.23 -20.41 57.39
C ALA A 539 -21.35 -19.49 57.91
N SER A 540 -21.98 -18.69 57.04
CA SER A 540 -23.05 -17.77 57.43
C SER A 540 -24.39 -18.49 57.65
N LYS A 541 -25.15 -18.07 58.67
CA LYS A 541 -26.49 -18.61 58.95
C LYS A 541 -27.48 -18.16 57.87
N PRO A 542 -28.42 -19.01 57.44
CA PRO A 542 -29.49 -18.58 56.54
C PRO A 542 -30.31 -17.47 57.20
N PRO A 543 -30.74 -16.44 56.46
CA PRO A 543 -31.54 -15.34 57.02
C PRO A 543 -32.82 -15.87 57.67
N ASP A 544 -33.17 -15.32 58.84
CA ASP A 544 -34.40 -15.66 59.55
C ASP A 544 -35.62 -15.43 58.63
N GLY A 545 -36.44 -16.48 58.43
CA GLY A 545 -37.57 -16.48 57.48
C GLY A 545 -37.38 -17.36 56.22
N MET A 546 -36.31 -18.15 56.15
CA MET A 546 -35.96 -19.04 55.03
C MET A 546 -36.90 -20.25 54.78
N ASN A 547 -38.18 -20.19 55.18
CA ASN A 547 -39.20 -21.13 54.69
C ASN A 547 -39.96 -20.57 53.46
N ASP A 548 -39.83 -19.27 53.17
CA ASP A 548 -40.57 -18.58 52.10
C ASP A 548 -39.76 -18.30 50.82
N LEU A 549 -38.46 -18.60 50.77
CA LEU A 549 -37.64 -18.34 49.56
C LEU A 549 -37.92 -19.31 48.40
N THR A 550 -38.65 -20.39 48.65
CA THR A 550 -39.27 -21.22 47.62
C THR A 550 -40.53 -20.59 47.01
N GLU A 551 -41.09 -19.55 47.64
CA GLU A 551 -42.23 -18.80 47.13
C GLU A 551 -41.76 -17.61 46.27
N GLN A 552 -41.44 -17.93 45.02
CA GLN A 552 -41.50 -17.09 43.82
C GLN A 552 -41.00 -15.62 43.90
N SER A 553 -39.99 -15.30 44.72
CA SER A 553 -39.29 -14.02 44.60
C SER A 553 -38.58 -13.95 43.22
N SER A 554 -38.76 -12.83 42.51
CA SER A 554 -38.18 -12.70 41.16
C SER A 554 -36.65 -12.72 41.26
N LYS A 555 -35.96 -13.44 40.38
CA LYS A 555 -34.47 -13.50 40.37
C LYS A 555 -33.83 -12.10 40.48
N SER A 556 -34.48 -11.06 39.93
CA SER A 556 -34.06 -9.66 40.03
C SER A 556 -34.08 -9.05 41.44
N GLU A 557 -35.00 -9.46 42.32
CA GLU A 557 -35.07 -8.98 43.70
C GLU A 557 -33.93 -9.55 44.54
N ILE A 558 -33.57 -10.81 44.30
CA ILE A 558 -32.44 -11.46 44.98
C ILE A 558 -31.13 -10.72 44.66
N TRP A 559 -30.90 -10.35 43.39
CA TRP A 559 -29.69 -9.61 42.97
C TRP A 559 -29.57 -8.20 43.57
N ARG A 560 -30.67 -7.64 44.08
CA ARG A 560 -30.71 -6.34 44.74
C ARG A 560 -30.43 -6.39 46.23
N LYS A 561 -30.48 -7.58 46.87
CA LYS A 561 -30.22 -7.71 48.31
C LYS A 561 -28.82 -7.19 48.65
N ARG A 562 -28.73 -6.41 49.73
CA ARG A 562 -27.48 -5.80 50.19
C ARG A 562 -26.69 -6.83 50.99
N VAL A 563 -25.40 -6.92 50.72
CA VAL A 563 -24.48 -7.79 51.43
C VAL A 563 -23.51 -6.93 52.24
N THR A 564 -23.40 -7.19 53.54
CA THR A 564 -22.45 -6.52 54.46
C THR A 564 -21.80 -7.54 55.38
N LEU A 565 -20.65 -7.18 55.93
CA LEU A 565 -19.93 -7.96 56.94
C LEU A 565 -20.35 -7.51 58.35
N ALA A 566 -20.78 -8.47 59.18
CA ALA A 566 -21.12 -8.24 60.58
C ALA A 566 -20.13 -8.97 61.50
N HIS A 567 -19.86 -8.38 62.67
CA HIS A 567 -19.00 -8.96 63.70
C HIS A 567 -19.89 -9.55 64.79
N ASP A 568 -19.78 -10.86 65.06
CA ASP A 568 -20.58 -11.51 66.10
C ASP A 568 -19.90 -11.36 67.47
N GLY A 569 -20.61 -10.74 68.42
CA GLY A 569 -20.05 -10.20 69.66
C GLY A 569 -19.57 -11.22 70.69
N ASP A 570 -19.94 -12.50 70.57
CA ASP A 570 -19.62 -13.52 71.59
C ASP A 570 -18.55 -14.54 71.17
N GLU A 571 -18.17 -14.63 69.88
CA GLU A 571 -17.18 -15.63 69.40
C GLU A 571 -16.11 -15.08 68.44
N GLY A 572 -16.11 -13.77 68.12
CA GLY A 572 -15.09 -13.16 67.25
C GLY A 572 -15.13 -13.59 65.78
N HIS A 573 -16.18 -14.32 65.37
CA HIS A 573 -16.36 -14.78 64.00
C HIS A 573 -17.08 -13.73 63.13
N HIS A 574 -16.57 -13.53 61.92
CA HIS A 574 -17.17 -12.68 60.90
C HIS A 574 -18.28 -13.43 60.15
N ARG A 575 -19.38 -12.75 59.82
CA ARG A 575 -20.48 -13.33 59.02
C ARG A 575 -20.91 -12.40 57.90
N ILE A 576 -21.32 -13.00 56.79
CA ILE A 576 -22.00 -12.30 55.69
C ILE A 576 -23.49 -12.17 56.03
N CYS A 577 -24.02 -10.95 56.01
CA CYS A 577 -25.43 -10.67 56.28
C CYS A 577 -26.12 -10.15 55.01
N LEU A 578 -27.29 -10.71 54.70
CA LEU A 578 -28.19 -10.24 53.65
C LEU A 578 -29.21 -9.28 54.25
N GLY A 579 -29.06 -7.98 53.97
CA GLY A 579 -29.99 -6.94 54.42
C GLY A 579 -31.11 -6.67 53.42
N GLU A 580 -32.34 -6.51 53.91
CA GLU A 580 -33.45 -5.95 53.15
C GLU A 580 -33.49 -4.42 53.30
N GLU A 581 -33.53 -3.71 52.17
CA GLU A 581 -33.74 -2.26 52.15
C GLU A 581 -35.24 -2.06 52.38
N LYS A 582 -35.67 -1.76 53.62
CA LYS A 582 -37.09 -1.44 53.93
C LYS A 582 -37.57 -0.36 52.97
N GLY A 583 -38.42 -0.76 52.02
CA GLY A 583 -39.11 0.15 51.11
C GLY A 583 -39.97 1.12 51.91
N TYR A 584 -39.98 2.36 51.48
CA TYR A 584 -40.79 3.45 52.04
C TYR A 584 -42.28 3.10 51.93
N GLN A 585 -42.87 2.51 52.99
CA GLN A 585 -44.33 2.47 53.15
C GLN A 585 -44.78 3.87 53.59
N ARG A 586 -45.66 4.48 52.79
CA ARG A 586 -46.39 5.70 53.15
C ARG A 586 -47.08 5.48 54.49
N ALA A 587 -46.75 6.31 55.47
CA ALA A 587 -47.62 6.56 56.61
C ALA A 587 -48.96 7.11 56.08
N ASN A 588 -50.02 6.33 56.26
CA ASN A 588 -51.42 6.76 56.27
C ASN A 588 -52.19 5.61 56.91
N GLU A 589 -52.12 5.51 58.23
CA GLU A 589 -53.09 4.84 59.10
C GLU A 589 -52.59 5.05 60.55
N GLU A 590 -53.08 6.12 61.18
CA GLU A 590 -53.36 6.25 62.62
C GLU A 590 -53.66 7.73 62.97
N GLU A 591 -54.81 8.22 62.50
CA GLU A 591 -55.62 9.17 63.26
C GLU A 591 -57.05 8.63 63.23
N GLY A 592 -57.53 8.12 64.38
CA GLY A 592 -58.89 7.62 64.54
C GLY A 592 -59.00 6.55 65.61
N GLY A 593 -58.89 6.94 66.88
CA GLY A 593 -58.97 6.01 68.00
C GLY A 593 -59.03 6.66 69.38
N LEU A 594 -59.84 7.71 69.53
CA LEU A 594 -60.55 8.06 70.77
C LEU A 594 -61.97 8.47 70.41
#